data_AF-A0AAN6PR89-F1
#
_entry.id   AF-A0AAN6PR89-F1
#
_cell.length_a   1.000
_cell.length_b   1.000
_cell.length_c   1.000
_cell.angle_alpha   90.00
_cell.angle_beta   90.00
_cell.angle_gamma   90.00
#
_symmetry.space_group_name_H-M   'P 1'
#
loop_
_entity.id
_entity.type
_entity.pdbx_description
1 polymer ?
#
loop_
_entity_poly.entity_id
_entity_poly.type
_entity_poly.pdbx_seq_one_letter_code
_entity_poly.pdbx_strand_id
1 'polypeptide(L)'
;MPTPESEAFLAKKPKVPPTFDGVDYDDTKRLKQAQDAIIREQWVQVMMGRLVREELSKCYYREGVNHLEKCGRLRERYLELLANAKVKGYLFEQQNYFSKDGFTTRQITAQPLARTSAAAATRPFTTTLTTRNAAPSPAAAAPATASASASDESSSTPDLTPLTPPAADSSAPSLSSCPAGTVLNGLNYFKGKTDPVALADDAYPAWLWKCLEVQKKADAAADADAGDEFSKSKKQRRLALKRQRLQEARLLASGDLEALVPKIPLQKQTVNLPAAAVGDLGQALEAVDKREELRQAMRKERRAKIKEANYLKAM
;
A
#
# COMPACT_ATOMS: atom_id res chain seq x y z
N MET A 1 -28.53 -13.98 40.18
CA MET A 1 -28.95 -12.56 40.18
C MET A 1 -28.18 -11.85 39.09
N PRO A 2 -28.82 -11.07 38.20
CA PRO A 2 -28.08 -10.26 37.25
C PRO A 2 -27.20 -9.27 38.02
N THR A 3 -25.92 -9.20 37.65
CA THR A 3 -24.98 -8.22 38.19
C THR A 3 -25.48 -6.82 37.85
N PRO A 4 -25.43 -5.84 38.78
CA PRO A 4 -25.83 -4.47 38.48
C PRO A 4 -24.96 -3.90 37.35
N GLU A 5 -25.61 -3.32 36.35
CA GLU A 5 -24.91 -2.66 35.23
C GLU A 5 -24.18 -1.41 35.74
N SER A 6 -22.93 -1.20 35.32
CA SER A 6 -22.16 -0.01 35.70
C SER A 6 -22.66 1.25 34.99
N GLU A 7 -22.49 2.42 35.62
CA GLU A 7 -22.88 3.72 35.03
C GLU A 7 -22.24 3.96 33.66
N ALA A 8 -20.99 3.50 33.48
CA ALA A 8 -20.26 3.57 32.22
C ALA A 8 -20.88 2.72 31.11
N PHE A 9 -21.52 1.58 31.45
CA PHE A 9 -22.22 0.74 30.49
C PHE A 9 -23.55 1.37 30.07
N LEU A 10 -24.31 1.90 31.03
CA LEU A 10 -25.56 2.62 30.79
C LEU A 10 -25.35 3.85 29.89
N ALA A 11 -24.25 4.58 30.07
CA ALA A 11 -23.91 5.73 29.24
C ALA A 11 -23.58 5.37 27.78
N LYS A 12 -23.04 4.16 27.52
CA LYS A 12 -22.61 3.71 26.18
C LYS A 12 -23.67 2.89 25.45
N LYS A 13 -24.71 2.43 26.15
CA LYS A 13 -25.79 1.62 25.59
C LYS A 13 -26.56 2.42 24.53
N PRO A 14 -26.85 1.83 23.35
CA PRO A 14 -27.65 2.50 22.35
C PRO A 14 -29.06 2.80 22.90
N LYS A 15 -29.54 4.04 22.69
CA LYS A 15 -30.86 4.49 23.15
C LYS A 15 -31.99 4.14 22.18
N VAL A 16 -31.65 3.82 20.94
CA VAL A 16 -32.58 3.52 19.85
C VAL A 16 -32.50 2.01 19.56
N PRO A 17 -33.63 1.32 19.33
CA PRO A 17 -33.62 -0.07 18.91
C PRO A 17 -32.83 -0.26 17.61
N PRO A 18 -32.27 -1.46 17.36
CA PRO A 18 -31.51 -1.78 16.16
C PRO A 18 -32.45 -2.06 14.96
N THR A 19 -33.38 -1.16 14.71
CA THR A 19 -34.30 -1.21 13.58
C THR A 19 -34.53 0.20 13.05
N PHE A 20 -34.92 0.30 11.77
CA PHE A 20 -35.36 1.56 11.17
C PHE A 20 -36.86 1.82 11.37
N ASP A 21 -37.56 0.93 12.10
CA ASP A 21 -38.99 1.05 12.35
C ASP A 21 -39.30 2.23 13.27
N GLY A 22 -40.08 3.20 12.77
CA GLY A 22 -40.49 4.37 13.54
C GLY A 22 -39.39 5.41 13.79
N VAL A 23 -38.27 5.31 13.06
CA VAL A 23 -37.22 6.34 13.07
C VAL A 23 -37.60 7.43 12.09
N ASP A 24 -37.65 8.67 12.56
CA ASP A 24 -37.80 9.84 11.69
C ASP A 24 -36.52 10.03 10.85
N TYR A 25 -36.67 10.00 9.53
CA TYR A 25 -35.56 10.12 8.59
C TYR A 25 -35.08 11.56 8.42
N ASP A 26 -35.89 12.55 8.77
CA ASP A 26 -35.53 13.96 8.67
C ASP A 26 -34.66 14.39 9.88
N ASP A 27 -34.70 13.67 11.01
CA ASP A 27 -33.77 13.85 12.13
C ASP A 27 -32.45 13.07 11.92
N THR A 28 -31.45 13.79 11.43
CA THR A 28 -30.09 13.28 11.20
C THR A 28 -29.45 12.58 12.41
N LYS A 29 -29.77 13.01 13.65
CA LYS A 29 -29.16 12.44 14.86
C LYS A 29 -29.78 11.08 15.20
N ARG A 30 -31.11 10.98 15.12
CA ARG A 30 -31.85 9.73 15.37
C ARG A 30 -31.53 8.68 14.32
N LEU A 31 -31.46 9.09 13.05
CA LEU A 31 -31.09 8.22 11.94
C LEU A 31 -29.68 7.64 12.11
N LYS A 32 -28.68 8.45 12.50
CA LYS A 32 -27.33 7.93 12.78
C LYS A 32 -27.28 7.00 13.98
N GLN A 33 -28.05 7.28 15.03
CA GLN A 33 -28.14 6.40 16.19
C GLN A 33 -28.73 5.03 15.82
N ALA A 34 -29.73 4.99 14.93
CA ALA A 34 -30.30 3.76 14.41
C ALA A 34 -29.30 2.98 13.52
N GLN A 35 -28.60 3.67 12.61
CA GLN A 35 -27.52 3.08 11.80
C GLN A 35 -26.45 2.43 12.69
N ASP A 36 -25.98 3.14 13.69
CA ASP A 36 -24.96 2.66 14.62
C ASP A 36 -25.47 1.47 15.46
N ALA A 37 -26.74 1.49 15.90
CA ALA A 37 -27.33 0.40 16.66
C ALA A 37 -27.38 -0.90 15.84
N ILE A 38 -27.80 -0.82 14.57
CA ILE A 38 -27.83 -1.96 13.64
C ILE A 38 -26.43 -2.52 13.42
N ILE A 39 -25.46 -1.66 13.14
CA ILE A 39 -24.07 -2.09 12.94
C ILE A 39 -23.53 -2.78 14.20
N ARG A 40 -23.79 -2.21 15.40
CA ARG A 40 -23.34 -2.81 16.67
C ARG A 40 -23.92 -4.20 16.87
N GLU A 41 -25.21 -4.42 16.63
CA GLU A 41 -25.82 -5.75 16.75
C GLU A 41 -25.23 -6.76 15.76
N GLN A 42 -24.94 -6.34 14.53
CA GLN A 42 -24.23 -7.20 13.57
C GLN A 42 -22.85 -7.59 14.09
N TRP A 43 -22.11 -6.66 14.72
CA TRP A 43 -20.83 -6.98 15.37
C TRP A 43 -20.98 -7.88 16.60
N VAL A 44 -22.04 -7.72 17.39
CA VAL A 44 -22.36 -8.61 18.52
C VAL A 44 -22.57 -10.04 18.03
N GLN A 45 -23.31 -10.23 16.92
CA GLN A 45 -23.50 -11.55 16.31
C GLN A 45 -22.19 -12.17 15.82
N VAL A 46 -21.29 -11.37 15.23
CA VAL A 46 -19.94 -11.81 14.85
C VAL A 46 -19.13 -12.23 16.09
N MET A 47 -19.17 -11.45 17.18
CA MET A 47 -18.46 -11.78 18.42
C MET A 47 -19.01 -13.04 19.07
N MET A 48 -20.34 -13.22 19.09
CA MET A 48 -20.97 -14.43 19.59
C MET A 48 -20.52 -15.66 18.79
N GLY A 49 -20.45 -15.55 17.45
CA GLY A 49 -19.91 -16.61 16.60
C GLY A 49 -18.44 -16.93 16.88
N ARG A 50 -17.61 -15.93 17.18
CA ARG A 50 -16.21 -16.14 17.59
C ARG A 50 -16.10 -16.89 18.92
N LEU A 51 -16.91 -16.52 19.91
CA LEU A 51 -16.92 -17.16 21.21
C LEU A 51 -17.26 -18.65 21.10
N VAL A 52 -18.33 -18.98 20.36
CA VAL A 52 -18.73 -20.37 20.13
C VAL A 52 -17.65 -21.14 19.37
N ARG A 53 -16.94 -20.51 18.42
CA ARG A 53 -15.82 -21.15 17.72
C ARG A 53 -14.65 -21.48 18.66
N GLU A 54 -14.33 -20.59 19.60
CA GLU A 54 -13.28 -20.83 20.58
C GLU A 54 -13.65 -21.97 21.54
N GLU A 55 -14.90 -22.01 22.00
CA GLU A 55 -15.43 -23.11 22.81
C GLU A 55 -15.46 -24.43 22.05
N LEU A 56 -15.87 -24.42 20.78
CA LEU A 56 -15.85 -25.59 19.91
C LEU A 56 -14.42 -26.12 19.73
N SER A 57 -13.46 -25.21 19.55
CA SER A 57 -12.04 -25.55 19.43
C SER A 57 -11.54 -26.21 20.72
N LYS A 58 -11.86 -25.64 21.89
CA LYS A 58 -11.54 -26.24 23.21
C LYS A 58 -12.18 -27.63 23.37
N CYS A 59 -13.42 -27.82 22.90
CA CYS A 59 -14.10 -29.11 22.91
C CYS A 59 -13.36 -30.16 22.07
N TYR A 60 -12.94 -29.81 20.84
CA TYR A 60 -12.15 -30.68 19.97
C TYR A 60 -10.81 -31.08 20.60
N TYR A 61 -10.12 -30.14 21.26
CA TYR A 61 -8.88 -30.44 21.97
C TYR A 61 -9.10 -31.35 23.19
N ARG A 62 -10.18 -31.15 23.94
CA ARG A 62 -10.46 -31.92 25.17
C ARG A 62 -10.91 -33.35 24.88
N GLU A 63 -11.68 -33.56 23.82
CA GLU A 63 -12.34 -34.84 23.53
C GLU A 63 -11.61 -35.70 22.49
N GLY A 64 -10.76 -35.07 21.66
CA GLY A 64 -9.93 -35.78 20.67
C GLY A 64 -10.77 -36.56 19.67
N VAL A 65 -10.58 -37.88 19.61
CA VAL A 65 -11.27 -38.77 18.66
C VAL A 65 -12.80 -38.76 18.85
N ASN A 66 -13.29 -38.45 20.06
CA ASN A 66 -14.72 -38.51 20.41
C ASN A 66 -15.51 -37.22 20.12
N HIS A 67 -14.91 -36.23 19.47
CA HIS A 67 -15.53 -34.92 19.22
C HIS A 67 -16.82 -34.98 18.37
N LEU A 68 -17.04 -36.06 17.61
CA LEU A 68 -18.21 -36.23 16.74
C LEU A 68 -19.51 -36.36 17.54
N GLU A 69 -19.47 -37.10 18.64
CA GLU A 69 -20.64 -37.38 19.50
C GLU A 69 -20.87 -36.24 20.50
N LYS A 70 -19.79 -35.73 21.10
CA LYS A 70 -19.87 -34.87 22.27
C LYS A 70 -19.83 -33.36 21.94
N CYS A 71 -19.10 -32.93 20.90
CA CYS A 71 -19.09 -31.52 20.47
C CYS A 71 -20.23 -31.13 19.50
N GLY A 72 -21.18 -32.03 19.24
CA GLY A 72 -22.27 -31.82 18.27
C GLY A 72 -23.10 -30.56 18.52
N ARG A 73 -23.47 -30.30 19.79
CA ARG A 73 -24.27 -29.13 20.19
C ARG A 73 -23.58 -27.80 19.84
N LEU A 74 -22.28 -27.70 20.12
CA LEU A 74 -21.50 -26.48 19.84
C LEU A 74 -21.34 -26.28 18.33
N ARG A 75 -21.14 -27.37 17.59
CA ARG A 75 -21.05 -27.37 16.12
C ARG A 75 -22.35 -26.88 15.49
N GLU A 76 -23.49 -27.43 15.90
CA GLU A 76 -24.81 -27.04 15.39
C GLU A 76 -25.11 -25.58 15.69
N ARG A 77 -24.85 -25.14 16.92
CA ARG A 77 -25.02 -23.73 17.31
C ARG A 77 -24.12 -22.81 16.48
N TYR A 78 -22.88 -23.22 16.23
CA TYR A 78 -21.96 -22.46 15.39
C TYR A 78 -22.45 -22.35 13.94
N LEU A 79 -22.99 -23.45 13.38
CA LEU A 79 -23.57 -23.48 12.03
C LEU A 79 -24.82 -22.59 11.93
N GLU A 80 -25.68 -22.58 12.93
CA GLU A 80 -26.83 -21.68 13.02
C GLU A 80 -26.40 -20.21 13.01
N LEU A 81 -25.39 -19.88 13.82
CA LEU A 81 -24.86 -18.51 13.92
C LEU A 81 -24.12 -18.06 12.67
N LEU A 82 -23.52 -18.98 11.89
CA LEU A 82 -22.79 -18.65 10.67
C LEU A 82 -23.63 -17.92 9.62
N ALA A 83 -24.96 -18.14 9.59
CA ALA A 83 -25.87 -17.43 8.70
C ALA A 83 -25.92 -15.92 8.98
N ASN A 84 -25.75 -15.54 10.25
CA ASN A 84 -25.91 -14.16 10.75
C ASN A 84 -24.59 -13.53 11.20
N ALA A 85 -23.51 -14.30 11.35
CA ALA A 85 -22.20 -13.84 11.82
C ALA A 85 -21.40 -13.00 10.81
N LYS A 86 -22.05 -12.37 9.82
CA LYS A 86 -21.42 -11.49 8.82
C LYS A 86 -22.04 -10.10 8.89
N VAL A 87 -21.18 -9.08 8.93
CA VAL A 87 -21.59 -7.68 8.83
C VAL A 87 -22.10 -7.42 7.41
N LYS A 88 -23.39 -7.11 7.28
CA LYS A 88 -24.08 -6.81 6.01
C LYS A 88 -24.17 -5.29 5.76
N GLY A 89 -23.96 -4.48 6.80
CA GLY A 89 -24.16 -3.03 6.77
C GLY A 89 -25.62 -2.65 6.99
N TYR A 90 -25.91 -1.35 7.04
CA TYR A 90 -27.26 -0.82 7.28
C TYR A 90 -27.98 -0.36 6.02
N LEU A 91 -27.26 -0.19 4.90
CA LEU A 91 -27.80 0.46 3.70
C LEU A 91 -28.93 -0.34 3.05
N PHE A 92 -28.83 -1.67 3.04
CA PHE A 92 -29.86 -2.54 2.48
C PHE A 92 -31.18 -2.44 3.27
N GLU A 93 -31.11 -2.47 4.59
CA GLU A 93 -32.29 -2.31 5.47
C GLU A 93 -32.87 -0.90 5.41
N GLN A 94 -32.00 0.11 5.25
CA GLN A 94 -32.42 1.50 5.10
C GLN A 94 -33.16 1.76 3.77
N GLN A 95 -32.76 1.09 2.69
CA GLN A 95 -33.36 1.26 1.35
C GLN A 95 -34.61 0.41 1.15
N ASN A 96 -34.68 -0.76 1.80
CA ASN A 96 -35.76 -1.74 1.67
C ASN A 96 -36.55 -1.85 2.98
N TYR A 97 -37.14 -0.74 3.43
CA TYR A 97 -37.98 -0.71 4.61
C TYR A 97 -39.42 -1.11 4.26
N PHE A 98 -39.98 -2.09 4.99
CA PHE A 98 -41.36 -2.53 4.82
C PHE A 98 -42.29 -1.65 5.65
N SER A 99 -42.90 -0.63 5.04
CA SER A 99 -44.00 0.08 5.68
C SER A 99 -45.17 -0.88 5.92
N LYS A 100 -45.88 -0.73 7.05
CA LYS A 100 -47.05 -1.56 7.40
C LYS A 100 -48.15 -1.58 6.31
N ASP A 101 -48.14 -0.60 5.40
CA ASP A 101 -49.10 -0.45 4.31
C ASP A 101 -48.61 -1.01 2.96
N GLY A 102 -47.48 -1.73 2.91
CA GLY A 102 -46.97 -2.42 1.73
C GLY A 102 -45.53 -2.08 1.33
N PHE A 103 -44.96 -2.91 0.45
CA PHE A 103 -43.58 -2.80 -0.03
C PHE A 103 -43.38 -1.52 -0.86
N THR A 104 -42.73 -0.52 -0.25
CA THR A 104 -42.40 0.75 -0.91
C THR A 104 -40.88 0.86 -1.03
N THR A 105 -40.31 0.46 -2.17
CA THR A 105 -38.91 0.77 -2.48
C THR A 105 -38.77 2.28 -2.66
N ARG A 106 -38.08 2.94 -1.74
CA ARG A 106 -37.76 4.36 -1.88
C ARG A 106 -36.64 4.49 -2.91
N GLN A 107 -36.99 4.61 -4.19
CA GLN A 107 -36.05 5.10 -5.20
C GLN A 107 -35.53 6.44 -4.71
N ILE A 108 -34.21 6.55 -4.53
CA ILE A 108 -33.55 7.84 -4.36
C ILE A 108 -33.67 8.53 -5.72
N THR A 109 -34.78 9.23 -5.95
CA THR A 109 -34.88 10.15 -7.07
C THR A 109 -33.91 11.29 -6.76
N ALA A 110 -32.83 11.37 -7.54
CA ALA A 110 -32.04 12.59 -7.60
C ALA A 110 -32.99 13.70 -8.07
N GLN A 111 -33.35 14.62 -7.17
CA GLN A 111 -34.03 15.84 -7.59
C GLN A 111 -33.12 16.56 -8.60
N PRO A 112 -33.61 16.86 -9.82
CA PRO A 112 -32.83 17.67 -10.73
C PRO A 112 -32.82 19.09 -10.16
N LEU A 113 -31.63 19.59 -9.82
CA LEU A 113 -31.42 21.03 -9.66
C LEU A 113 -31.78 21.70 -10.99
N ALA A 114 -32.94 22.36 -11.02
CA ALA A 114 -33.38 23.18 -12.14
C ALA A 114 -32.38 24.33 -12.33
N ARG A 115 -31.44 24.14 -13.25
CA ARG A 115 -30.53 25.18 -13.71
C ARG A 115 -31.24 25.99 -14.79
N THR A 116 -31.76 27.15 -14.42
CA THR A 116 -32.23 28.15 -15.39
C THR A 116 -31.07 28.52 -16.32
N SER A 117 -31.19 28.13 -17.58
CA SER A 117 -30.22 28.45 -18.63
C SER A 117 -30.65 29.74 -19.31
N ALA A 118 -30.02 30.85 -18.95
CA ALA A 118 -30.10 32.09 -19.71
C ALA A 118 -29.15 31.99 -20.92
N ALA A 119 -29.70 32.19 -22.11
CA ALA A 119 -28.99 32.20 -23.38
C ALA A 119 -28.06 33.42 -23.49
N ALA A 120 -26.81 33.21 -23.94
CA ALA A 120 -25.95 34.29 -24.40
C ALA A 120 -24.98 33.83 -25.51
N ALA A 121 -25.29 34.31 -26.71
CA ALA A 121 -24.46 34.65 -27.87
C ALA A 121 -23.13 33.90 -28.11
N THR A 122 -23.12 33.15 -29.21
CA THR A 122 -21.93 32.68 -29.94
C THR A 122 -21.13 33.87 -30.52
N ARG A 123 -19.83 33.92 -30.22
CA ARG A 123 -18.85 34.76 -30.94
C ARG A 123 -17.99 33.88 -31.85
N PRO A 124 -17.87 34.16 -33.16
CA PRO A 124 -16.92 33.47 -34.02
C PRO A 124 -15.52 34.07 -33.87
N PHE A 125 -14.53 33.23 -33.61
CA PHE A 125 -13.10 33.59 -33.71
C PHE A 125 -12.63 33.41 -35.15
N THR A 126 -12.17 34.50 -35.76
CA THR A 126 -11.54 34.55 -37.08
C THR A 126 -10.04 34.24 -36.96
N THR A 127 -9.57 33.24 -37.69
CA THR A 127 -8.14 32.91 -37.87
C THR A 127 -7.59 33.61 -39.11
N THR A 128 -6.61 34.50 -38.95
CA THR A 128 -5.78 34.98 -40.05
C THR A 128 -4.39 34.35 -39.97
N LEU A 129 -4.05 33.56 -40.99
CA LEU A 129 -2.70 33.09 -41.29
C LEU A 129 -1.92 34.21 -42.00
N THR A 130 -0.70 34.49 -41.57
CA THR A 130 0.22 35.37 -42.30
C THR A 130 1.49 34.59 -42.67
N THR A 131 1.65 34.38 -43.97
CA THR A 131 2.84 33.81 -44.62
C THR A 131 3.74 34.95 -45.07
N ARG A 132 5.05 34.92 -44.75
CA ARG A 132 6.08 35.63 -45.52
C ARG A 132 7.39 34.83 -45.59
N ASN A 133 7.82 34.57 -46.82
CA ASN A 133 9.09 33.96 -47.21
C ASN A 133 10.24 34.99 -47.30
N ALA A 134 11.47 34.47 -47.30
CA ALA A 134 12.84 35.04 -47.39
C ALA A 134 13.10 36.01 -48.57
N ALA A 135 14.22 36.76 -48.77
CA ALA A 135 15.64 36.81 -48.35
C ALA A 135 16.18 38.24 -48.74
N PRO A 136 17.50 38.59 -48.88
CA PRO A 136 18.78 37.95 -48.51
C PRO A 136 19.80 38.86 -47.75
N SER A 137 20.96 38.26 -47.41
CA SER A 137 22.16 38.81 -46.73
C SER A 137 23.02 39.74 -47.60
N PRO A 138 24.02 40.49 -47.06
CA PRO A 138 25.38 39.93 -46.94
C PRO A 138 26.26 40.38 -45.74
N ALA A 139 27.09 39.43 -45.29
CA ALA A 139 28.54 39.46 -44.94
C ALA A 139 29.22 40.63 -44.17
N ALA A 140 29.90 40.27 -43.06
CA ALA A 140 31.31 40.58 -42.70
C ALA A 140 31.56 40.09 -41.25
N ALA A 141 32.36 39.03 -41.01
CA ALA A 141 33.81 39.02 -40.80
C ALA A 141 34.13 38.63 -39.33
N ALA A 142 35.12 37.76 -39.16
CA ALA A 142 35.38 36.92 -37.98
C ALA A 142 36.51 37.50 -37.07
N PRO A 143 37.37 36.71 -36.38
CA PRO A 143 37.21 36.18 -35.01
C PRO A 143 38.43 36.45 -34.07
N ALA A 144 38.33 36.13 -32.78
CA ALA A 144 39.48 35.83 -31.88
C ALA A 144 38.94 35.07 -30.64
N THR A 145 39.26 33.81 -30.30
CA THR A 145 40.49 33.06 -29.92
C THR A 145 41.14 33.39 -28.56
N ALA A 146 41.23 32.32 -27.74
CA ALA A 146 42.20 31.99 -26.66
C ALA A 146 42.17 32.85 -25.38
N SER A 147 42.56 32.43 -24.16
CA SER A 147 43.21 31.25 -23.55
C SER A 147 42.94 31.36 -22.02
N ALA A 148 42.69 30.30 -21.24
CA ALA A 148 43.61 29.37 -20.56
C ALA A 148 44.46 29.91 -19.37
N SER A 149 44.40 29.16 -18.25
CA SER A 149 45.41 28.97 -17.18
C SER A 149 45.64 30.12 -16.18
N ALA A 150 46.18 29.98 -14.96
CA ALA A 150 46.38 28.94 -13.94
C ALA A 150 47.08 29.66 -12.74
N SER A 151 46.96 29.10 -11.53
CA SER A 151 47.86 29.19 -10.34
C SER A 151 48.83 30.37 -10.13
N ASP A 152 48.86 30.93 -8.92
CA ASP A 152 50.07 30.81 -8.07
C ASP A 152 49.87 31.26 -6.59
N GLU A 153 50.57 30.53 -5.72
CA GLU A 153 50.84 30.77 -4.30
C GLU A 153 51.84 31.92 -4.07
N SER A 154 51.82 32.55 -2.89
CA SER A 154 52.98 32.58 -1.96
C SER A 154 52.78 33.42 -0.68
N SER A 155 52.86 32.70 0.45
CA SER A 155 53.43 32.97 1.79
C SER A 155 53.82 34.37 2.30
N SER A 156 53.39 34.66 3.55
CA SER A 156 54.16 35.09 4.76
C SER A 156 53.17 35.75 5.76
N THR A 157 53.10 35.58 7.09
CA THR A 157 53.88 34.98 8.19
C THR A 157 52.93 34.90 9.43
N PRO A 158 53.29 34.22 10.54
CA PRO A 158 52.37 33.54 11.46
C PRO A 158 51.95 34.39 12.67
N ASP A 159 50.78 34.09 13.26
CA ASP A 159 50.51 34.45 14.65
C ASP A 159 49.83 33.29 15.41
N LEU A 160 50.33 33.06 16.61
CA LEU A 160 50.09 31.90 17.46
C LEU A 160 48.96 32.20 18.45
N THR A 161 47.83 31.50 18.32
CA THR A 161 46.90 31.32 19.45
C THR A 161 46.32 29.90 19.44
N PRO A 162 46.36 29.16 20.58
CA PRO A 162 45.84 27.80 20.66
C PRO A 162 44.35 27.85 21.00
N LEU A 163 43.50 27.50 20.03
CA LEU A 163 42.08 27.27 20.24
C LEU A 163 41.79 25.79 19.94
N THR A 164 41.47 25.08 21.03
CA THR A 164 40.42 24.05 21.17
C THR A 164 40.09 23.24 19.91
N PRO A 165 40.25 21.90 19.91
CA PRO A 165 39.89 21.09 18.75
C PRO A 165 38.40 21.29 18.41
N PRO A 166 38.05 21.71 17.17
CA PRO A 166 36.67 21.81 16.77
C PRO A 166 36.10 20.40 16.69
N ALA A 167 34.96 20.21 17.34
CA ALA A 167 34.10 19.06 17.12
C ALA A 167 33.87 18.90 15.62
N ALA A 168 34.11 17.69 15.12
CA ALA A 168 33.83 17.33 13.75
C ALA A 168 32.31 17.39 13.52
N ASP A 169 31.82 18.49 12.95
CA ASP A 169 30.51 18.54 12.31
C ASP A 169 30.59 17.78 10.98
N SER A 170 30.37 16.47 11.04
CA SER A 170 30.17 15.63 9.87
C SER A 170 28.70 15.71 9.42
N SER A 171 28.36 16.72 8.63
CA SER A 171 27.03 16.84 8.00
C SER A 171 26.87 15.93 6.78
N ALA A 172 27.03 14.62 6.97
CA ALA A 172 26.48 13.64 6.04
C ALA A 172 24.95 13.56 6.24
N PRO A 173 24.15 13.32 5.19
CA PRO A 173 22.72 13.08 5.38
C PRO A 173 22.54 11.87 6.32
N SER A 174 21.88 12.08 7.46
CA SER A 174 21.63 11.02 8.44
C SER A 174 20.77 9.91 7.82
N LEU A 175 21.18 8.64 8.00
CA LEU A 175 20.47 7.49 7.43
C LEU A 175 19.10 7.28 8.09
N SER A 176 19.01 7.52 9.39
CA SER A 176 17.76 7.43 10.14
C SER A 176 17.06 8.79 10.27
N SER A 177 15.74 8.74 10.43
CA SER A 177 14.92 9.91 10.78
C SER A 177 14.88 10.20 12.28
N CYS A 178 15.31 9.25 13.12
CA CYS A 178 15.23 9.32 14.57
C CYS A 178 16.65 9.43 15.15
N PRO A 179 17.07 10.61 15.63
CA PRO A 179 18.43 10.78 16.15
C PRO A 179 18.66 9.96 17.43
N ALA A 180 19.93 9.70 17.73
CA ALA A 180 20.35 9.05 18.96
C ALA A 180 19.81 9.78 20.20
N GLY A 181 19.36 9.03 21.21
CA GLY A 181 18.77 9.57 22.43
C GLY A 181 17.25 9.77 22.38
N THR A 182 16.60 9.52 21.24
CA THR A 182 15.13 9.63 21.13
C THR A 182 14.44 8.53 21.95
N VAL A 183 13.55 8.90 22.88
CA VAL A 183 12.73 7.94 23.65
C VAL A 183 11.60 7.40 22.77
N LEU A 184 11.54 6.07 22.59
CA LEU A 184 10.51 5.43 21.78
C LEU A 184 9.27 5.12 22.62
N ASN A 185 8.34 6.07 22.62
CA ASN A 185 7.15 6.03 23.47
C ASN A 185 6.27 4.80 23.21
N GLY A 186 5.80 4.16 24.28
CA GLY A 186 4.75 3.14 24.22
C GLY A 186 5.22 1.75 23.77
N LEU A 187 6.52 1.48 23.81
CA LEU A 187 7.08 0.16 23.52
C LEU A 187 7.25 -0.68 24.80
N ASN A 188 7.51 -0.05 25.94
CA ASN A 188 7.66 -0.78 27.19
C ASN A 188 6.29 -1.14 27.81
N TYR A 189 6.02 -2.43 27.89
CA TYR A 189 4.85 -2.99 28.57
C TYR A 189 5.16 -3.52 29.98
N PHE A 190 6.42 -3.43 30.44
CA PHE A 190 6.81 -3.86 31.79
C PHE A 190 6.60 -2.73 32.80
N LYS A 191 5.99 -3.08 33.95
CA LYS A 191 5.86 -2.17 35.08
C LYS A 191 7.23 -1.84 35.68
N GLY A 192 7.53 -0.55 35.84
CA GLY A 192 8.76 -0.06 36.49
C GLY A 192 9.99 -0.02 35.60
N LYS A 193 9.87 -0.25 34.29
CA LYS A 193 10.94 0.01 33.31
C LYS A 193 10.63 1.28 32.51
N THR A 194 11.66 1.91 31.95
CA THR A 194 11.53 3.07 31.07
C THR A 194 11.42 2.61 29.62
N ASP A 195 10.75 3.42 28.78
CA ASP A 195 10.73 3.17 27.33
C ASP A 195 12.15 3.13 26.74
N PRO A 196 12.40 2.27 25.74
CA PRO A 196 13.72 2.14 25.14
C PRO A 196 14.13 3.43 24.42
N VAL A 197 15.41 3.76 24.53
CA VAL A 197 16.02 4.95 23.93
C VAL A 197 16.79 4.54 22.67
N ALA A 198 16.62 5.29 21.58
CA ALA A 198 17.31 5.05 20.33
C ALA A 198 18.84 5.24 20.49
N LEU A 199 19.61 4.30 19.94
CA LEU A 199 21.07 4.37 19.88
C LEU A 199 21.53 5.14 18.63
N ALA A 200 22.84 5.32 18.45
CA ALA A 200 23.39 5.87 17.21
C ALA A 200 23.19 4.91 16.02
N ASP A 201 23.06 5.45 14.81
CA ASP A 201 22.77 4.70 13.58
C ASP A 201 23.77 3.55 13.32
N ASP A 202 25.05 3.76 13.64
CA ASP A 202 26.12 2.77 13.44
C ASP A 202 26.08 1.61 14.45
N ALA A 203 25.45 1.83 15.62
CA ALA A 203 25.27 0.79 16.62
C ALA A 203 24.18 -0.22 16.21
N TYR A 204 23.36 0.13 15.22
CA TYR A 204 22.34 -0.77 14.68
C TYR A 204 22.92 -1.67 13.59
N PRO A 205 22.48 -2.94 13.50
CA PRO A 205 22.92 -3.83 12.45
C PRO A 205 22.59 -3.32 11.05
N ALA A 206 23.50 -3.49 10.09
CA ALA A 206 23.35 -3.00 8.71
C ALA A 206 22.12 -3.56 7.97
N TRP A 207 21.60 -4.73 8.37
CA TRP A 207 20.40 -5.30 7.76
C TRP A 207 19.13 -4.49 8.05
N LEU A 208 19.08 -3.71 9.14
CA LEU A 208 17.93 -2.88 9.52
C LEU A 208 17.59 -1.89 8.40
N TRP A 209 18.63 -1.30 7.81
CA TRP A 209 18.52 -0.31 6.75
C TRP A 209 18.08 -0.92 5.40
N LYS A 210 18.17 -2.26 5.25
CA LYS A 210 17.71 -3.00 4.07
C LYS A 210 16.28 -3.56 4.23
N CYS A 211 15.68 -3.52 5.42
CA CYS A 211 14.35 -4.07 5.67
C CYS A 211 13.26 -3.44 4.78
N LEU A 212 13.36 -2.14 4.49
CA LEU A 212 12.38 -1.42 3.67
C LEU A 212 12.55 -1.66 2.16
N GLU A 213 13.59 -2.36 1.71
CA GLU A 213 13.76 -2.71 0.30
C GLU A 213 12.60 -3.56 -0.23
N VAL A 214 11.92 -4.32 0.63
CA VAL A 214 10.72 -5.08 0.25
C VAL A 214 9.54 -4.18 -0.13
N GLN A 215 9.40 -3.03 0.52
CA GLN A 215 8.38 -2.02 0.19
C GLN A 215 8.80 -1.22 -1.03
N LYS A 216 10.05 -0.73 -1.06
CA LYS A 216 10.60 -0.05 -2.25
C LYS A 216 10.48 -0.92 -3.50
N LYS A 217 10.66 -2.24 -3.40
CA LYS A 217 10.46 -3.16 -4.53
C LYS A 217 8.99 -3.30 -4.93
N ALA A 218 8.05 -3.20 -3.99
CA ALA A 218 6.62 -3.19 -4.28
C ALA A 218 6.18 -1.86 -4.92
N ASP A 219 6.63 -0.74 -4.36
CA ASP A 219 6.33 0.60 -4.85
C ASP A 219 6.99 0.88 -6.20
N ALA A 220 8.28 0.53 -6.37
CA ALA A 220 8.96 0.64 -7.66
C ALA A 220 8.32 -0.26 -8.73
N ALA A 221 7.79 -1.43 -8.37
CA ALA A 221 7.03 -2.25 -9.31
C ALA A 221 5.68 -1.59 -9.67
N ALA A 222 5.01 -0.94 -8.73
CA ALA A 222 3.78 -0.20 -8.96
C ALA A 222 4.01 1.11 -9.76
N ASP A 223 5.13 1.80 -9.55
CA ASP A 223 5.49 3.05 -10.25
C ASP A 223 6.03 2.77 -11.66
N ALA A 224 6.78 1.69 -11.84
CA ALA A 224 7.14 1.20 -13.17
C ALA A 224 5.88 0.86 -13.98
N ASP A 225 4.85 0.32 -13.35
CA ASP A 225 3.53 0.02 -13.93
C ASP A 225 2.65 1.28 -14.10
N ALA A 226 2.77 2.28 -13.22
CA ALA A 226 1.98 3.52 -13.28
C ALA A 226 2.32 4.39 -14.50
N GLY A 227 3.54 4.25 -15.04
CA GLY A 227 3.96 4.84 -16.31
C GLY A 227 3.80 3.94 -17.53
N ASP A 228 3.29 2.73 -17.35
CA ASP A 228 3.26 1.67 -18.36
C ASP A 228 2.04 1.79 -19.30
N GLU A 229 2.04 0.96 -20.35
CA GLU A 229 1.00 0.83 -21.37
C GLU A 229 -0.40 0.54 -20.80
N PHE A 230 -0.48 0.17 -19.52
CA PHE A 230 -1.70 -0.12 -18.78
C PHE A 230 -2.21 1.04 -17.90
N SER A 231 -1.58 2.22 -17.97
CA SER A 231 -2.08 3.40 -17.26
C SER A 231 -3.51 3.80 -17.70
N LYS A 232 -4.31 4.25 -16.73
CA LYS A 232 -5.69 4.75 -16.91
C LYS A 232 -5.76 5.96 -17.86
N SER A 233 -4.69 6.73 -18.03
CA SER A 233 -4.67 7.94 -18.88
C SER A 233 -4.19 7.65 -20.32
N LYS A 234 -4.99 8.05 -21.33
CA LYS A 234 -4.66 7.90 -22.76
C LYS A 234 -3.35 8.61 -23.16
N LYS A 235 -3.02 9.74 -22.52
CA LYS A 235 -1.77 10.48 -22.79
C LYS A 235 -0.55 9.73 -22.26
N GLN A 236 -0.66 9.13 -21.08
CA GLN A 236 0.43 8.34 -20.46
C GLN A 236 0.74 7.09 -21.29
N ARG A 237 -0.29 6.36 -21.75
CA ARG A 237 -0.10 5.21 -22.65
C ARG A 237 0.63 5.55 -23.95
N ARG A 238 0.29 6.68 -24.60
CA ARG A 238 0.98 7.13 -25.82
C ARG A 238 2.44 7.48 -25.58
N LEU A 239 2.74 8.12 -24.45
CA LEU A 239 4.12 8.45 -24.07
C LEU A 239 4.93 7.21 -23.71
N ALA A 240 4.32 6.25 -23.01
CA ALA A 240 4.91 4.94 -22.69
C ALA A 240 5.27 4.19 -23.97
N LEU A 241 4.31 4.05 -24.89
CA LEU A 241 4.51 3.38 -26.18
C LEU A 241 5.56 4.09 -27.05
N LYS A 242 5.62 5.43 -27.02
CA LYS A 242 6.69 6.19 -27.69
C LYS A 242 8.05 5.93 -27.04
N ARG A 243 8.13 5.85 -25.71
CA ARG A 243 9.39 5.56 -24.98
C ARG A 243 9.87 4.14 -25.24
N GLN A 244 8.98 3.15 -25.21
CA GLN A 244 9.30 1.75 -25.53
C GLN A 244 9.85 1.63 -26.96
N ARG A 245 9.15 2.17 -27.96
CA ARG A 245 9.64 2.17 -29.36
C ARG A 245 11.00 2.83 -29.52
N LEU A 246 11.27 3.92 -28.80
CA LEU A 246 12.57 4.58 -28.82
C LEU A 246 13.66 3.73 -28.14
N GLN A 247 13.33 3.04 -27.04
CA GLN A 247 14.24 2.12 -26.36
C GLN A 247 14.55 0.90 -27.23
N GLU A 248 13.53 0.27 -27.83
CA GLU A 248 13.69 -0.83 -28.78
C GLU A 248 14.51 -0.40 -30.00
N ALA A 249 14.20 0.75 -30.61
CA ALA A 249 14.98 1.29 -31.73
C ALA A 249 16.43 1.57 -31.33
N ARG A 250 16.68 2.03 -30.10
CA ARG A 250 18.03 2.25 -29.58
C ARG A 250 18.78 0.92 -29.38
N LEU A 251 18.14 -0.09 -28.80
CA LEU A 251 18.71 -1.42 -28.59
C LEU A 251 19.03 -2.09 -29.94
N LEU A 252 18.11 -2.02 -30.90
CA LEU A 252 18.30 -2.49 -32.27
C LEU A 252 19.42 -1.73 -32.99
N ALA A 253 19.51 -0.40 -32.80
CA ALA A 253 20.57 0.42 -33.39
C ALA A 253 21.95 0.17 -32.76
N SER A 254 22.01 -0.18 -31.46
CA SER A 254 23.26 -0.57 -30.80
C SER A 254 23.79 -1.94 -31.22
N GLY A 255 23.01 -2.73 -31.99
CA GLY A 255 23.40 -4.06 -32.43
C GLY A 255 23.45 -5.12 -31.31
N ASP A 256 23.10 -4.75 -30.07
CA ASP A 256 23.04 -5.63 -28.91
C ASP A 256 21.72 -6.40 -28.89
N LEU A 257 21.63 -7.41 -29.74
CA LEU A 257 20.44 -8.26 -29.89
C LEU A 257 20.15 -9.11 -28.64
N GLU A 258 21.14 -9.33 -27.77
CA GLU A 258 21.00 -10.09 -26.53
C GLU A 258 20.10 -9.39 -25.51
N ALA A 259 20.14 -8.06 -25.47
CA ALA A 259 19.30 -7.26 -24.59
C ALA A 259 17.80 -7.31 -24.95
N LEU A 260 17.46 -7.72 -26.18
CA LEU A 260 16.09 -7.85 -26.66
C LEU A 260 15.50 -9.26 -26.40
N VAL A 261 16.34 -10.25 -26.07
CA VAL A 261 15.88 -11.61 -25.78
C VAL A 261 15.05 -11.61 -24.49
N PRO A 262 13.85 -12.22 -24.47
CA PRO A 262 13.03 -12.29 -23.26
C PRO A 262 13.78 -12.93 -22.09
N LYS A 263 13.92 -12.20 -20.99
CA LYS A 263 14.58 -12.70 -19.78
C LYS A 263 13.81 -13.89 -19.21
N ILE A 264 14.34 -15.10 -19.38
CA ILE A 264 13.76 -16.33 -18.84
C ILE A 264 13.80 -16.26 -17.31
N PRO A 265 12.65 -16.34 -16.61
CA PRO A 265 12.62 -16.35 -15.14
C PRO A 265 13.42 -17.52 -14.56
N LEU A 266 14.08 -17.31 -13.41
CA LEU A 266 14.98 -18.28 -12.78
C LEU A 266 14.38 -19.68 -12.66
N GLN A 267 13.11 -19.78 -12.29
CA GLN A 267 12.44 -21.08 -12.10
C GLN A 267 12.08 -21.82 -13.39
N LYS A 268 12.26 -21.20 -14.56
CA LYS A 268 12.07 -21.82 -15.88
C LYS A 268 13.41 -22.13 -16.56
N GLN A 269 14.53 -21.78 -15.93
CA GLN A 269 15.86 -22.06 -16.46
C GLN A 269 16.25 -23.52 -16.15
N THR A 270 17.02 -24.12 -17.06
CA THR A 270 17.60 -25.47 -16.90
C THR A 270 19.10 -25.44 -16.63
N VAL A 271 19.66 -24.24 -16.43
CA VAL A 271 21.08 -24.04 -16.12
C VAL A 271 21.36 -24.61 -14.72
N ASN A 272 22.49 -25.30 -14.58
CA ASN A 272 22.90 -25.86 -13.29
C ASN A 272 23.11 -24.74 -12.26
N LEU A 273 22.62 -24.97 -11.03
CA LEU A 273 22.95 -24.08 -9.93
C LEU A 273 24.44 -24.23 -9.56
N PRO A 274 25.07 -23.17 -9.03
CA PRO A 274 26.44 -23.25 -8.55
C PRO A 274 26.59 -24.39 -7.52
N ALA A 275 27.62 -25.20 -7.71
CA ALA A 275 28.03 -26.24 -6.78
C ALA A 275 29.42 -25.87 -6.25
N ALA A 276 29.63 -26.06 -4.95
CA ALA A 276 30.90 -25.76 -4.32
C ALA A 276 31.90 -26.90 -4.49
N ALA A 277 33.15 -26.56 -4.81
CA ALA A 277 34.25 -27.49 -4.70
C ALA A 277 34.53 -27.84 -3.24
N VAL A 278 35.07 -29.03 -2.99
CA VAL A 278 35.39 -29.49 -1.62
C VAL A 278 36.46 -28.57 -1.02
N GLY A 279 36.09 -27.87 0.06
CA GLY A 279 37.00 -26.98 0.80
C GLY A 279 36.81 -25.48 0.56
N ASP A 280 35.98 -25.06 -0.41
CA ASP A 280 35.69 -23.63 -0.63
C ASP A 280 34.37 -23.19 0.03
N LEU A 281 34.51 -22.45 1.13
CA LEU A 281 33.38 -21.91 1.89
C LEU A 281 32.64 -20.80 1.14
N GLY A 282 33.34 -20.00 0.33
CA GLY A 282 32.73 -18.88 -0.40
C GLY A 282 31.71 -19.37 -1.42
N GLN A 283 32.15 -20.29 -2.29
CA GLN A 283 31.27 -20.95 -3.26
C GLN A 283 30.14 -21.74 -2.59
N ALA A 284 30.36 -22.30 -1.40
CA ALA A 284 29.32 -23.01 -0.65
C ALA A 284 28.19 -22.07 -0.18
N LEU A 285 28.53 -20.88 0.31
CA LEU A 285 27.54 -19.88 0.71
C LEU A 285 26.76 -19.36 -0.51
N GLU A 286 27.46 -19.04 -1.60
CA GLU A 286 26.81 -18.61 -2.85
C GLU A 286 25.86 -19.67 -3.42
N ALA A 287 26.26 -20.95 -3.36
CA ALA A 287 25.41 -22.05 -3.78
C ALA A 287 24.13 -22.15 -2.93
N VAL A 288 24.21 -21.89 -1.62
CA VAL A 288 23.02 -21.82 -0.74
C VAL A 288 22.13 -20.65 -1.16
N ASP A 289 22.69 -19.46 -1.32
CA ASP A 289 21.93 -18.26 -1.70
C ASP A 289 21.18 -18.44 -3.02
N LYS A 290 21.81 -19.03 -4.04
CA LYS A 290 21.16 -19.32 -5.34
C LYS A 290 20.04 -20.35 -5.23
N ARG A 291 20.19 -21.36 -4.36
CA ARG A 291 19.11 -22.33 -4.08
C ARG A 291 17.94 -21.66 -3.36
N GLU A 292 18.21 -20.73 -2.45
CA GLU A 292 17.18 -19.95 -1.79
C GLU A 292 16.45 -19.01 -2.74
N GLU A 293 17.17 -18.34 -3.63
CA GLU A 293 16.63 -17.48 -4.68
C GLU A 293 15.63 -18.27 -5.57
N LEU A 294 16.00 -19.47 -6.01
CA LEU A 294 15.12 -20.36 -6.76
C LEU A 294 13.88 -20.77 -5.94
N ARG A 295 14.06 -21.12 -4.66
CA ARG A 295 12.94 -21.50 -3.77
C ARG A 295 11.95 -20.34 -3.59
N GLN A 296 12.44 -19.11 -3.46
CA GLN A 296 11.62 -17.91 -3.37
C GLN A 296 10.87 -17.63 -4.68
N ALA A 297 11.54 -17.78 -5.83
CA ALA A 297 10.92 -17.64 -7.15
C ALA A 297 9.78 -18.65 -7.35
N MET A 298 10.01 -19.93 -7.03
CA MET A 298 9.00 -20.99 -7.06
C MET A 298 7.83 -20.73 -6.09
N ARG A 299 8.10 -20.13 -4.92
CA ARG A 299 7.06 -19.74 -3.97
C ARG A 299 6.19 -18.60 -4.51
N LYS A 300 6.79 -17.62 -5.20
CA LYS A 300 6.06 -16.51 -5.83
C LYS A 300 5.10 -17.03 -6.90
N GLU A 301 5.56 -17.92 -7.76
CA GLU A 301 4.71 -18.53 -8.81
C GLU A 301 3.58 -19.37 -8.20
N ARG A 302 3.85 -20.21 -7.19
CA ARG A 302 2.80 -20.96 -6.50
C ARG A 302 1.75 -20.05 -5.85
N ARG A 303 2.17 -18.96 -5.22
CA ARG A 303 1.23 -17.98 -4.65
C ARG A 303 0.34 -17.34 -5.73
N ALA A 304 0.91 -17.02 -6.89
CA ALA A 304 0.13 -16.49 -8.02
C ALA A 304 -0.89 -17.51 -8.54
N LYS A 305 -0.47 -18.76 -8.77
CA LYS A 305 -1.36 -19.86 -9.19
C LYS A 305 -2.50 -20.11 -8.20
N ILE A 306 -2.21 -20.08 -6.89
CA ILE A 306 -3.25 -20.23 -5.87
C ILE A 306 -4.25 -19.06 -5.94
N LYS A 307 -3.78 -17.82 -6.11
CA LYS A 307 -4.66 -16.66 -6.24
C LYS A 307 -5.54 -16.74 -7.49
N GLU A 308 -4.96 -17.10 -8.62
CA GLU A 308 -5.68 -17.29 -9.88
C GLU A 308 -6.73 -18.39 -9.76
N ALA A 309 -6.35 -19.57 -9.25
CA ALA A 309 -7.28 -20.67 -9.04
C ALA A 309 -8.42 -20.30 -8.07
N ASN A 310 -8.11 -19.59 -6.98
CA ASN A 310 -9.13 -19.11 -6.05
C ASN A 310 -10.05 -18.07 -6.69
N TYR A 311 -9.52 -17.19 -7.53
CA TYR A 311 -10.30 -16.18 -8.25
C TYR A 311 -11.25 -16.84 -9.26
N LEU A 312 -10.72 -17.75 -10.09
CA LEU A 312 -11.50 -18.47 -11.10
C LEU A 312 -12.53 -19.42 -10.48
N LYS A 313 -12.27 -19.96 -9.29
CA LYS A 313 -13.24 -20.80 -8.56
C LYS A 313 -14.37 -19.99 -7.92
N ALA A 314 -14.15 -18.71 -7.65
CA ALA A 314 -15.11 -17.83 -6.99
C ALA A 314 -15.94 -16.98 -7.99
N MET A 315 -15.53 -16.93 -9.26
CA MET A 315 -16.36 -16.46 -10.38
C MET A 315 -17.34 -17.53 -10.81
#